data_AF-A0A8S3ZHX4-F1
#
_entry.id   AF-A0A8S3ZHX4-F1
#
_cell.length_a   1.000
_cell.length_b   1.000
_cell.length_c   1.000
_cell.angle_alpha   90.00
_cell.angle_beta   90.00
_cell.angle_gamma   90.00
#
_symmetry.space_group_name_H-M   'P 1'
#
loop_
_entity.id
_entity.type
_entity.pdbx_description
1 polymer ?
#
loop_
_entity_poly.entity_id
_entity_poly.type
_entity_poly.pdbx_seq_one_letter_code
_entity_poly.pdbx_strand_id
1 'polypeptide(L)' 'LIGPSRSSTATRVASLLRDVQVPIISMSATRAELSNTADYPTFFRTVPSDDHQMN' A
#
# COMPACT_ATOMS: atom_id res chain seq x y z
N LEU A 1 4.09 -5.74 -9.11
CA LEU A 1 4.35 -6.70 -8.02
C LEU A 1 3.04 -6.99 -7.29
N ILE A 2 2.68 -8.26 -7.12
CA ILE A 2 1.51 -8.67 -6.33
C ILE A 2 2.03 -9.26 -5.02
N GLY A 3 1.43 -8.91 -3.88
CA GLY A 3 1.50 -9.79 -2.72
C GLY A 3 1.85 -9.25 -1.33
N PRO A 4 2.50 -8.10 -1.07
CA PRO A 4 2.92 -7.75 0.30
C PRO A 4 1.73 -7.77 1.25
N SER A 5 1.63 -8.85 2.05
CA SER A 5 0.38 -9.15 2.77
C SER A 5 0.34 -8.36 4.07
N ARG A 6 1.51 -8.16 4.69
CA ARG A 6 1.67 -7.34 5.89
C ARG A 6 1.84 -5.88 5.50
N SER A 7 1.11 -4.99 6.16
CA SER A 7 1.21 -3.55 5.92
C SER A 7 2.64 -3.02 6.07
N SER A 8 3.42 -3.50 7.05
CA SER A 8 4.83 -3.10 7.21
C SER A 8 5.71 -3.47 6.03
N THR A 9 5.51 -4.66 5.45
CA THR A 9 6.21 -5.09 4.24
C THR A 9 5.74 -4.29 3.03
N ALA A 10 4.43 -4.05 2.90
CA ALA A 10 3.86 -3.22 1.85
C ALA A 10 4.44 -1.81 1.84
N THR A 11 4.53 -1.16 3.01
CA THR A 11 5.17 0.16 3.18
C THR A 11 6.61 0.14 2.68
N ARG A 12 7.44 -0.81 3.15
CA ARG A 12 8.85 -0.88 2.74
C ARG A 12 9.01 -1.11 1.25
N VAL A 13 8.25 -2.02 0.66
CA VAL A 13 8.32 -2.33 -0.77
C VAL A 13 7.82 -1.15 -1.60
N ALA A 14 6.74 -0.48 -1.20
CA ALA A 14 6.22 0.70 -1.88
C ALA A 14 7.21 1.87 -1.85
N SER A 15 7.88 2.12 -0.72
CA SER A 15 8.93 3.12 -0.63
C SER A 15 10.12 2.80 -1.56
N LEU A 16 10.57 1.54 -1.59
CA LEU A 16 11.72 1.13 -2.41
C LEU A 16 11.46 1.20 -3.92
N LEU A 17 10.22 0.92 -4.33
CA LEU A 17 9.85 0.82 -5.75
C LEU A 17 9.23 2.09 -6.32
N ARG A 18 9.08 3.14 -5.49
CA ARG A 18 8.42 4.40 -5.87
C ARG A 18 9.09 5.08 -7.05
N ASP A 19 10.41 5.28 -6.96
CA ASP A 19 11.15 6.11 -7.92
C ASP A 19 11.30 5.44 -9.29
N VAL A 20 11.13 4.12 -9.36
CA VAL A 20 11.11 3.33 -10.60
C VAL A 20 9.69 2.99 -11.06
N GLN A 21 8.68 3.58 -10.43
CA GLN A 21 7.27 3.52 -10.81
C GLN A 21 6.70 2.10 -11.00
N VAL A 22 7.18 1.12 -10.21
CA VAL A 22 6.63 -0.24 -10.30
C VAL A 22 5.30 -0.30 -9.55
N PRO A 23 4.20 -0.73 -10.20
CA PRO A 23 2.91 -0.89 -9.53
C PRO A 23 2.94 -2.05 -8.54
N ILE A 24 2.35 -1.84 -7.35
CA ILE A 24 2.20 -2.85 -6.29
C ILE A 24 0.71 -3.05 -6.02
N ILE A 25 0.26 -4.29 -5.93
CA ILE A 25 -1.10 -4.63 -5.50
C ILE A 25 -1.04 -5.55 -4.28
N SER A 26 -1.62 -5.12 -3.16
CA SER A 26 -1.77 -5.94 -1.94
C SER A 26 -3.20 -6.42 -1.76
N MET A 27 -3.36 -7.66 -1.30
CA MET A 27 -4.68 -8.24 -1.00
C MET A 27 -5.07 -8.15 0.48
N SER A 28 -4.20 -7.61 1.35
CA SER A 28 -4.46 -7.63 2.81
C SER A 28 -3.81 -6.50 3.61
N ALA A 29 -3.04 -5.60 3.00
CA ALA A 29 -2.46 -4.46 3.73
C ALA A 29 -3.51 -3.36 3.96
N THR A 30 -3.83 -3.07 5.22
CA THR A 30 -4.93 -2.16 5.60
C THR A 30 -4.48 -0.80 6.13
N ARG A 31 -3.18 -0.59 6.44
CA ARG A 31 -2.69 0.69 7.02
C ARG A 31 -3.15 1.92 6.24
N ALA A 32 -3.59 2.94 6.96
CA ALA A 32 -4.06 4.22 6.41
C ALA A 32 -3.01 4.95 5.58
N GLU A 33 -1.77 5.02 6.06
CA GLU A 33 -0.66 5.73 5.39
C GLU A 33 -0.45 5.31 3.93
N LEU A 34 -0.73 4.04 3.59
CA LEU A 34 -0.60 3.51 2.23
C LEU A 34 -1.61 4.09 1.22
N SER A 35 -2.62 4.82 1.70
CA SER A 35 -3.55 5.58 0.85
C SER A 35 -3.01 6.95 0.43
N ASN A 36 -1.89 7.42 0.99
CA ASN A 36 -1.28 8.68 0.55
C ASN A 36 -0.63 8.52 -0.83
N THR A 37 -1.28 9.05 -1.87
CA THR A 37 -0.80 8.96 -3.26
C THR A 37 0.41 9.83 -3.55
N ALA A 38 0.72 10.83 -2.72
CA ALA A 38 1.97 11.58 -2.83
C ALA A 38 3.18 10.75 -2.38
N ASP A 39 3.00 9.92 -1.35
CA ASP A 39 4.06 9.07 -0.80
C ASP A 39 4.14 7.72 -1.53
N TYR A 40 3.00 7.15 -1.92
CA TYR A 40 2.87 5.82 -2.52
C TYR A 40 2.07 5.84 -3.84
N PRO A 41 2.51 6.58 -4.87
CA PRO A 41 1.77 6.81 -6.12
C PRO A 41 1.45 5.54 -6.93
N THR A 42 2.17 4.44 -6.67
CA THR A 42 2.02 3.17 -7.38
C THR A 42 1.50 2.03 -6.50
N PHE A 43 0.98 2.34 -5.32
CA PHE A 43 0.41 1.36 -4.41
C PHE A 43 -1.11 1.23 -4.56
N PHE A 44 -1.58 0.01 -4.75
CA PHE A 44 -2.99 -0.35 -4.82
C PHE A 44 -3.29 -1.51 -3.86
N ARG A 45 -4.56 -1.62 -3.45
CA ARG A 45 -5.03 -2.74 -2.62
C ARG A 45 -6.47 -3.12 -2.92
N THR A 46 -6.82 -4.38 -2.64
CA THR A 46 -8.18 -4.91 -2.81
C THR A 46 -9.02 -4.91 -1.53
N VAL A 47 -8.42 -4.51 -0.40
CA VAL A 47 -9.08 -4.42 0.91
C VAL A 47 -9.20 -2.94 1.34
N PRO A 48 -10.20 -2.58 2.17
CA PRO A 48 -10.35 -1.22 2.66
C PRO A 48 -9.15 -0.72 3.48
N SER A 49 -8.99 0.60 3.55
CA SER A 49 -8.13 1.27 4.54
C SER A 49 -8.69 1.07 5.95
N ASP A 50 -7.82 1.06 6.95
CA ASP A 50 -8.19 1.18 8.36
C ASP A 50 -9.06 2.45 8.59
N ASP A 51 -8.89 3.51 7.78
CA ASP A 51 -9.74 4.72 7.84
C ASP A 51 -11.23 4.43 7.63
N HIS A 52 -11.56 3.38 6.87
CA HIS A 52 -12.95 2.98 6.61
C HIS A 52 -13.52 2.09 7.73
N GLN A 53 -12.74 1.83 8.79
CA GLN A 53 -13.14 1.02 9.94
C GLN A 53 -13.18 1.83 11.24
N MET A 54 -12.85 3.12 11.19
CA MET A 54 -13.00 4.04 12.32
C MET A 54 -14.49 4.43 12.44
N ASN A 55 -15.12 4.12 13.57
CA ASN A 55 -16.47 4.58 13.96
C ASN A 55 -16.39 5.92 14.69
#